data_AF-A0A1J5P0R0-F1
#
_entry.id   AF-A0A1J5P0R0-F1
#
_cell.length_a   1.000
_cell.length_b   1.000
_cell.length_c   1.000
_cell.angle_alpha   90.00
_cell.angle_beta   90.00
_cell.angle_gamma   90.00
#
_symmetry.space_group_name_H-M   'P 1'
#
loop_
_entity.id
_entity.type
_entity.pdbx_description
1 polymer ?
#
loop_
_entity_poly.entity_id
_entity_poly.type
_entity_poly.pdbx_seq_one_letter_code
_entity_poly.pdbx_strand_id
1 'polypeptide(L)' 'MISDASAQDGWSGRTGLVHQAVLQDRPDLSPYQVYACGAPIVVESAQRDYLLAGLSVDDFFADAFTSQADQAGLATPAA' A
#
# COMPACT_ATOMS: atom_id res chain seq x y z
N MET A 1 -7.71 6.09 8.42
CA MET A 1 -7.85 7.02 7.28
C MET A 1 -8.80 6.37 6.29
N ILE A 2 -9.43 7.14 5.41
CA ILE A 2 -10.32 6.61 4.36
C ILE A 2 -9.82 7.11 3.00
N SER A 3 -9.56 6.20 2.07
CA SER A 3 -8.97 6.58 0.77
C SER A 3 -9.85 7.50 -0.04
N ASP A 4 -11.14 7.19 -0.12
CA ASP A 4 -12.14 7.92 -0.91
C ASP A 4 -13.35 8.26 -0.02
N ALA A 5 -13.16 9.19 0.91
CA ALA A 5 -14.23 9.64 1.80
C ALA A 5 -15.08 10.70 1.09
N SER A 6 -16.40 10.50 1.12
CA SER A 6 -17.39 11.50 0.72
C SER A 6 -17.80 12.38 1.91
N ALA A 7 -18.47 13.50 1.62
CA ALA A 7 -19.02 14.35 2.67
C ALA A 7 -20.11 13.65 3.51
N GLN A 8 -20.82 12.67 2.93
CA GLN A 8 -21.87 11.91 3.60
C GLN A 8 -21.34 10.93 4.64
N ASP A 9 -20.07 10.54 4.55
CA ASP A 9 -19.45 9.61 5.49
C ASP A 9 -19.17 10.25 6.86
N GLY A 10 -19.30 11.58 6.97
CA GLY A 10 -19.06 12.31 8.22
C GLY A 10 -17.62 12.18 8.74
N TRP A 11 -16.69 11.78 7.88
CA TRP A 11 -15.30 11.52 8.25
C TRP A 11 -14.49 12.82 8.31
N SER A 12 -13.92 13.10 9.48
CA SER A 12 -13.07 14.28 9.72
C SER A 12 -11.58 13.95 9.86
N GLY A 13 -11.20 12.67 9.72
CA GLY A 13 -9.80 12.24 9.76
C GLY A 13 -9.09 12.37 8.41
N ARG A 14 -7.83 11.95 8.36
CA ARG A 14 -7.04 11.93 7.10
C ARG A 14 -7.74 11.11 6.01
N THR A 15 -7.62 11.57 4.77
CA THR A 15 -8.06 10.89 3.54
C THR A 15 -6.89 10.61 2.60
N GLY A 16 -7.09 9.74 1.62
CA GLY A 16 -6.05 9.31 0.67
C GLY A 16 -5.41 7.95 0.99
N LEU A 17 -4.36 7.60 0.26
CA LEU A 17 -3.73 6.28 0.34
C LEU A 17 -2.80 6.16 1.55
N VAL A 18 -2.88 5.04 2.26
CA VAL A 18 -2.14 4.84 3.52
C VAL A 18 -0.62 4.94 3.38
N HIS A 19 -0.06 4.42 2.28
CA HIS A 19 1.39 4.50 2.07
C HIS A 19 1.88 5.93 1.87
N GLN A 20 1.07 6.80 1.27
CA GLN A 20 1.41 8.21 1.12
C GLN A 20 1.36 8.95 2.46
N ALA A 21 0.37 8.64 3.31
CA ALA A 21 0.29 9.22 4.65
C ALA A 21 1.51 8.84 5.51
N VAL A 22 2.01 7.61 5.39
CA VAL A 22 3.25 7.19 6.06
C VAL A 22 4.43 8.02 5.57
N LEU A 23 4.57 8.23 4.26
CA LEU A 23 5.67 9.03 3.70
C LEU A 23 5.59 10.52 4.06
N GLN A 24 4.39 11.06 4.24
CA GLN A 24 4.20 12.42 4.75
C GLN A 24 4.70 12.56 6.19
N ASP A 25 4.45 11.55 7.02
CA ASP A 25 4.87 11.53 8.42
C ASP A 25 6.36 11.13 8.57
N ARG A 26 6.87 10.31 7.65
CA ARG A 26 8.21 9.70 7.67
C ARG A 26 8.80 9.64 6.25
N PRO A 27 9.48 10.71 5.81
CA PRO A 27 10.01 10.79 4.45
C PRO A 27 11.25 9.91 4.21
N ASP A 28 11.93 9.49 5.28
CA ASP A 28 13.05 8.54 5.23
C ASP A 28 12.67 7.27 5.99
N LEU A 29 12.66 6.15 5.28
CA LEU A 29 12.30 4.84 5.80
C LEU A 29 13.50 3.92 6.08
N SER A 30 14.73 4.40 5.84
CA SER A 30 15.95 3.59 6.05
C SER A 30 16.15 3.03 7.47
N PRO A 31 15.66 3.64 8.57
CA PRO A 31 15.81 3.06 9.91
C PRO A 31 14.60 2.22 10.35
N TYR A 32 13.67 1.86 9.45
CA TYR A 32 12.45 1.14 9.80
C TYR A 32 12.38 -0.23 9.15
N GLN A 33 11.57 -1.08 9.78
CA GLN A 33 11.04 -2.29 9.18
C GLN A 33 9.55 -2.08 8.94
N VAL A 34 9.07 -2.50 7.78
CA VAL A 34 7.67 -2.35 7.39
C VAL A 34 7.01 -3.71 7.29
N TYR A 35 5.86 -3.83 7.94
CA TYR A 35 4.97 -4.98 7.84
C TYR A 35 3.69 -4.53 7.16
N ALA A 36 3.41 -5.05 5.97
CA ALA A 36 2.27 -4.65 5.15
C ALA A 36 1.34 -5.84 4.89
N CYS A 37 0.03 -5.61 4.94
CA CYS A 37 -0.95 -6.64 4.64
C CYS A 37 -2.18 -6.04 3.98
N GLY A 38 -2.69 -6.68 2.93
CA GLY A 38 -3.87 -6.20 2.20
C GLY A 38 -3.97 -6.73 0.79
N ALA A 39 -4.82 -6.11 -0.03
CA ALA A 39 -4.95 -6.48 -1.44
C ALA A 39 -3.61 -6.30 -2.18
N PRO A 40 -3.30 -7.13 -3.21
CA PRO A 40 -2.00 -7.12 -3.87
C PRO A 40 -1.59 -5.73 -4.35
N ILE A 41 -2.50 -5.00 -5.00
CA ILE A 41 -2.24 -3.65 -5.48
C ILE A 41 -1.86 -2.65 -4.37
N VAL A 42 -2.40 -2.82 -3.15
CA VAL A 42 -2.08 -1.96 -2.01
C VAL A 42 -0.68 -2.26 -1.49
N VAL A 43 -0.36 -3.55 -1.35
CA VAL A 43 0.96 -4.01 -0.87
C VAL A 43 2.05 -3.62 -1.87
N GLU A 44 1.83 -3.86 -3.15
CA GLU A 44 2.79 -3.53 -4.23
C GLU A 44 3.02 -2.02 -4.32
N SER A 45 1.96 -1.20 -4.21
CA SER A 45 2.09 0.26 -4.21
C SER A 45 2.90 0.75 -3.01
N ALA A 46 2.64 0.20 -1.82
CA ALA A 46 3.40 0.53 -0.61
C ALA A 46 4.87 0.11 -0.74
N GLN A 47 5.14 -1.10 -1.22
CA GLN A 47 6.51 -1.60 -1.40
C GLN A 47 7.31 -0.68 -2.31
N ARG A 48 6.80 -0.39 -3.51
CA ARG A 48 7.49 0.47 -4.48
C ARG A 48 7.84 1.82 -3.87
N ASP A 49 6.87 2.49 -3.26
CA ASP A 49 7.04 3.86 -2.78
C ASP A 49 7.93 3.90 -1.53
N TYR A 50 7.88 2.89 -0.66
CA TYR A 50 8.75 2.82 0.52
C TYR A 50 10.20 2.50 0.20
N LEU A 51 10.45 1.63 -0.80
CA LEU A 51 11.81 1.39 -1.28
C LEU A 51 12.42 2.67 -1.86
N LEU A 52 11.63 3.48 -2.58
CA LEU A 52 12.07 4.80 -3.06
C LEU A 52 12.36 5.79 -1.92
N ALA A 53 11.74 5.60 -0.75
CA ALA A 53 12.00 6.38 0.46
C ALA A 53 13.14 5.82 1.33
N GLY A 54 13.95 4.90 0.79
CA GLY A 54 15.15 4.39 1.44
C GLY A 54 14.96 3.13 2.30
N LEU A 55 13.76 2.54 2.32
CA LEU A 55 13.55 1.26 2.98
C LEU A 55 14.39 0.16 2.29
N SER A 56 15.05 -0.68 3.07
CA SER A 56 15.73 -1.87 2.54
C SER A 56 14.72 -2.90 2.07
N VAL A 57 15.02 -3.60 0.97
CA VAL A 57 14.17 -4.69 0.48
C VAL A 57 14.03 -5.82 1.49
N ASP A 58 15.08 -6.08 2.28
CA ASP A 58 15.10 -7.11 3.31
C ASP A 58 14.28 -6.73 4.56
N ASP A 59 13.90 -5.45 4.68
CA ASP A 59 13.13 -4.90 5.79
C ASP A 59 11.65 -4.64 5.42
N PHE A 60 11.21 -5.05 4.22
CA PHE A 60 9.82 -5.03 3.81
C PHE A 60 9.20 -6.43 3.85
N PHE A 61 8.37 -6.67 4.87
CA PHE A 61 7.64 -7.92 5.06
C PHE A 61 6.19 -7.74 4.66
N ALA A 62 5.65 -8.63 3.82
CA ALA A 62 4.28 -8.50 3.37
C ALA A 62 3.49 -9.80 3.24
N ASP A 63 2.20 -9.68 3.46
CA ASP A 63 1.19 -10.70 3.19
C ASP A 63 0.08 -10.11 2.31
N ALA A 64 0.04 -10.52 1.04
CA ALA A 64 -0.93 -10.04 0.08
C ALA A 64 -2.11 -11.02 -0.03
N PHE A 65 -3.33 -10.52 0.23
CA PHE A 65 -4.55 -11.30 0.12
C PHE A 65 -5.01 -11.37 -1.34
N THR A 66 -4.70 -12.46 -2.04
CA THR A 66 -5.20 -12.69 -3.39
C THR A 66 -6.60 -13.29 -3.35
N SER A 67 -7.59 -12.62 -3.95
CA SER A 67 -8.90 -13.24 -4.22
C SER A 67 -8.83 -14.10 -5.50
N GLN A 68 -9.81 -14.99 -5.68
CA GLN A 68 -9.93 -15.77 -6.93
C GLN A 68 -10.08 -14.88 -8.17
N ALA A 69 -10.70 -13.70 -8.02
CA ALA A 69 -10.82 -12.74 -9.13
C ALA A 69 -9.46 -12.13 -9.50
N ASP A 70 -8.61 -11.85 -8.51
CA ASP A 70 -7.25 -11.35 -8.74
C ASP A 70 -6.39 -12.39 -9.47
N GLN A 71 -6.55 -13.67 -9.14
CA GLN A 71 -5.87 -14.76 -9.84
C GLN A 71 -6.33 -14.91 -11.30
N ALA A 72 -7.63 -14.73 -11.57
CA ALA A 72 -8.17 -14.81 -12.93
C ALA A 72 -7.67 -13.68 -13.84
N GLY A 73 -7.41 -12.49 -13.28
CA GLY A 73 -6.82 -11.35 -14.00
C GLY A 73 -5.35 -11.56 -14.41
N LEU A 74 -4.59 -12.36 -13.64
CA LEU A 74 -3.20 -12.72 -13.94
C LEU A 74 -3.07 -13.79 -15.05
N ALA A 75 -4.15 -14.53 -15.34
CA ALA A 75 -4.13 -15.68 -16.25
C ALA A 75 -4.42 -15.34 -17.72
N THR A 76 -4.72 -14.08 -18.06
CA THR A 76 -4.92 -13.66 -19.46
C THR A 76 -3.66 -12.94 -19.95
N PRO A 77 -2.81 -13.54 -20.80
CA PRO A 77 -1.75 -12.78 -21.45
C PRO A 77 -2.41 -11.76 -22.39
N ALA A 78 -1.95 -10.51 -22.30
CA ALA A 78 -2.33 -9.46 -23.23
C ALA A 78 -2.08 -9.92 -24.67
N ALA A 79 -3.14 -9.89 -25.48
CA ALA A 79 -3.10 -10.17 -26.91
C ALA A 79 -2.51 -8.99 -27.71
#